data_AF-A0A942EPG6-F1
#
_entry.id   AF-A0A942EPG6-F1
#
_cell.length_a   1.000
_cell.length_b   1.000
_cell.length_c   1.000
_cell.angle_alpha   90.00
_cell.angle_beta   90.00
_cell.angle_gamma   90.00
#
_symmetry.space_group_name_H-M   'P 1'
#
loop_
_entity.id
_entity.type
_entity.pdbx_description
1 polymer ?
#
loop_
_entity_poly.entity_id
_entity_poly.type
_entity_poly.pdbx_seq_one_letter_code
_entity_poly.pdbx_strand_id
1 'polypeptide(L)'
;METSNNFEKLKWLKDGCNWLVTITSGVIVFSATFYTDIIGECPQKIWLVLLGWGFLLFSLLAGVICYFSTFKKVLKEDYKLEHCSWVGISYSFMLLSFLFGMISLGIFIIYNKL
;
A
#
# COMPACT_ATOMS: atom_id res chain seq x y z
N MET A 1 -24.82 21.18 0.43
CA MET A 1 -23.79 21.08 1.48
C MET A 1 -23.20 19.68 1.58
N GLU A 2 -24.01 18.62 1.47
CA GLU A 2 -23.56 17.21 1.58
C GLU A 2 -22.70 16.71 0.41
N THR A 3 -22.96 17.18 -0.81
CA THR A 3 -22.19 16.87 -2.02
C THR A 3 -20.74 17.40 -1.99
N SER A 4 -20.53 18.59 -1.42
CA SER A 4 -19.20 19.19 -1.23
C SER A 4 -18.32 18.34 -0.31
N ASN A 5 -18.88 17.84 0.78
CA ASN A 5 -18.15 17.06 1.79
C ASN A 5 -17.76 15.66 1.24
N ASN A 6 -18.62 15.07 0.40
CA ASN A 6 -18.31 13.78 -0.24
C ASN A 6 -17.23 13.90 -1.31
N PHE A 7 -17.19 15.01 -2.05
CA PHE A 7 -16.13 15.29 -3.02
C PHE A 7 -14.77 15.46 -2.34
N GLU A 8 -14.70 16.21 -1.23
CA GLU A 8 -13.47 16.40 -0.45
C GLU A 8 -12.93 15.08 0.11
N LYS A 9 -13.81 14.20 0.62
CA LYS A 9 -13.41 12.86 1.10
C LYS A 9 -12.80 11.99 -0.01
N LEU A 10 -13.41 11.99 -1.20
CA LEU A 10 -12.89 11.24 -2.35
C LEU A 10 -11.54 11.80 -2.82
N LYS A 11 -11.39 13.14 -2.81
CA LYS A 11 -10.10 13.78 -3.13
C LYS A 11 -9.02 13.39 -2.11
N TRP A 12 -9.33 13.42 -0.82
CA TRP A 12 -8.42 13.00 0.24
C TRP A 12 -8.01 11.53 0.09
N LEU A 13 -8.96 10.63 -0.20
CA LEU A 13 -8.67 9.21 -0.45
C LEU A 13 -7.76 9.03 -1.68
N LYS A 14 -8.03 9.75 -2.77
CA LYS A 14 -7.20 9.71 -3.98
C LYS A 14 -5.76 10.14 -3.68
N ASP A 15 -5.59 11.26 -3.00
CA ASP A 15 -4.28 11.83 -2.68
C ASP A 15 -3.52 10.91 -1.68
N GLY A 16 -4.24 10.35 -0.69
CA GLY A 16 -3.70 9.36 0.24
C GLY A 16 -3.24 8.07 -0.46
N CYS A 17 -4.01 7.55 -1.42
CA CYS A 17 -3.62 6.41 -2.24
C CYS A 17 -2.35 6.69 -3.05
N ASN A 18 -2.27 7.85 -3.70
CA ASN A 18 -1.10 8.23 -4.49
C ASN A 18 0.16 8.34 -3.62
N TRP A 19 0.03 8.97 -2.45
CA TRP A 19 1.12 9.10 -1.51
C TRP A 19 1.61 7.72 -1.03
N LEU A 20 0.69 6.85 -0.63
CA LEU A 20 1.06 5.53 -0.13
C LEU A 20 1.64 4.63 -1.23
N VAL A 21 1.09 4.64 -2.45
CA VAL A 21 1.66 3.92 -3.59
C VAL A 21 3.10 4.37 -3.86
N THR A 22 3.37 5.68 -3.79
CA THR A 22 4.72 6.23 -3.99
C THR A 22 5.68 5.71 -2.92
N ILE A 23 5.28 5.77 -1.65
CA ILE A 23 6.10 5.27 -0.54
C ILE A 23 6.32 3.77 -0.64
N THR A 24 5.26 2.99 -0.83
CA THR A 24 5.34 1.53 -0.98
C THR A 24 6.29 1.14 -2.11
N SER A 25 6.21 1.83 -3.25
CA SER A 25 7.14 1.62 -4.38
C SER A 25 8.59 1.91 -3.98
N GLY A 26 8.83 3.03 -3.31
CA GLY A 26 10.16 3.41 -2.82
C GLY A 26 10.72 2.40 -1.83
N VAL A 27 9.90 1.89 -0.91
CA VAL A 27 10.29 0.84 0.05
C VAL A 27 10.63 -0.45 -0.68
N ILE A 28 9.84 -0.88 -1.67
CA ILE A 28 10.15 -2.09 -2.45
C ILE A 28 11.51 -1.94 -3.13
N VAL A 29 11.77 -0.82 -3.80
CA VAL A 29 13.04 -0.57 -4.50
C VAL A 29 14.21 -0.55 -3.51
N PHE A 30 14.10 0.21 -2.43
CA PHE A 30 15.15 0.33 -1.41
C PHE A 30 15.43 -1.01 -0.73
N SER A 31 14.38 -1.73 -0.34
CA SER A 31 14.50 -3.05 0.27
C SER A 31 15.06 -4.08 -0.69
N ALA A 32 14.70 -4.03 -1.98
CA ALA A 32 15.31 -4.85 -3.02
C ALA A 32 16.82 -4.64 -3.06
N THR A 33 17.28 -3.39 -3.16
CA THR A 33 18.72 -3.08 -3.18
C THR A 33 19.45 -3.47 -1.91
N PHE A 34 18.83 -3.27 -0.74
CA PHE A 34 19.48 -3.50 0.55
C PHE A 34 19.53 -4.98 0.93
N TYR A 35 18.46 -5.74 0.65
CA TYR A 35 18.38 -7.13 1.08
C TYR A 35 18.91 -8.12 0.04
N THR A 36 19.05 -7.77 -1.25
CA THR A 36 19.66 -8.68 -2.23
C THR A 36 21.06 -9.12 -1.82
N ASP A 37 21.85 -8.21 -1.24
CA ASP A 37 23.20 -8.51 -0.79
C ASP A 37 23.20 -9.43 0.45
N ILE A 38 22.25 -9.20 1.37
CA ILE A 38 22.10 -9.96 2.62
C ILE A 38 21.49 -11.36 2.39
N ILE A 39 20.64 -11.51 1.36
CA ILE A 39 20.00 -12.79 1.01
C ILE A 39 21.04 -13.86 0.67
N GLY A 40 22.14 -13.48 0.02
CA GLY A 40 23.25 -14.40 -0.30
C GLY A 40 23.92 -15.00 0.94
N GLU A 41 23.94 -14.25 2.04
CA GLU A 41 24.58 -14.66 3.29
C GLU A 41 23.66 -15.45 4.23
N CYS A 42 22.33 -15.23 4.14
CA CYS A 42 21.35 -15.79 5.06
C CYS A 42 20.13 -16.46 4.35
N PRO A 43 20.35 -17.55 3.58
CA PRO A 43 19.31 -18.18 2.75
C PRO A 43 18.15 -18.76 3.58
N GLN A 44 18.40 -19.13 4.84
CA GLN A 44 17.39 -19.70 5.73
C GLN A 44 16.26 -18.73 6.09
N LYS A 45 16.43 -17.42 5.86
CA LYS A 45 15.48 -16.36 6.25
C LYS A 45 14.90 -15.60 5.07
N ILE A 46 15.22 -16.01 3.83
CA ILE A 46 14.75 -15.35 2.60
C ILE A 46 13.22 -15.22 2.53
N TRP A 47 12.50 -16.16 3.13
CA TRP A 47 11.04 -16.18 3.18
C TRP A 47 10.45 -14.96 3.91
N LEU A 48 11.13 -14.38 4.92
CA LEU A 48 10.67 -13.15 5.59
C LEU A 48 10.74 -11.94 4.65
N VAL A 49 11.79 -11.84 3.84
CA VAL A 49 11.94 -10.77 2.85
C VAL A 49 10.88 -10.92 1.76
N LEU A 50 10.72 -12.13 1.21
CA LEU A 50 9.69 -12.42 0.21
C LEU A 50 8.28 -12.16 0.72
N LEU A 51 7.99 -12.50 1.98
CA LEU A 51 6.72 -12.20 2.63
C LEU A 51 6.51 -10.69 2.80
N GLY A 52 7.56 -9.95 3.17
CA GLY A 52 7.53 -8.49 3.25
C GLY A 52 7.26 -7.84 1.89
N TRP A 53 7.98 -8.23 0.85
CA TRP A 53 7.76 -7.77 -0.52
C TRP A 53 6.39 -8.17 -1.06
N GLY A 54 5.91 -9.37 -0.75
CA GLY A 54 4.57 -9.83 -1.12
C GLY A 54 3.49 -8.92 -0.54
N PHE A 55 3.59 -8.57 0.73
CA PHE A 55 2.67 -7.63 1.37
C PHE A 55 2.77 -6.22 0.79
N LEU A 56 3.97 -5.71 0.51
CA LEU A 56 4.15 -4.40 -0.12
C LEU A 56 3.60 -4.38 -1.56
N LEU A 57 3.82 -5.42 -2.35
CA LEU A 57 3.26 -5.55 -3.70
C LEU A 57 1.73 -5.60 -3.65
N PHE A 58 1.16 -6.35 -2.71
CA PHE A 58 -0.28 -6.37 -2.50
C PHE A 58 -0.82 -4.98 -2.10
N SER A 59 -0.12 -4.26 -1.23
CA SER A 59 -0.45 -2.88 -0.88
C SER A 59 -0.46 -1.99 -2.12
N LEU A 60 0.57 -2.07 -2.95
CA LEU A 60 0.67 -1.27 -4.18
C LEU A 60 -0.49 -1.56 -5.13
N LEU A 61 -0.83 -2.84 -5.35
CA LEU A 61 -1.97 -3.23 -6.18
C LEU A 61 -3.30 -2.73 -5.60
N ALA A 62 -3.53 -2.88 -4.30
CA ALA A 62 -4.72 -2.36 -3.63
C ALA A 62 -4.84 -0.83 -3.75
N GLY A 63 -3.72 -0.12 -3.64
CA GLY A 63 -3.64 1.33 -3.82
C GLY A 63 -3.97 1.79 -5.23
N VAL A 64 -3.45 1.10 -6.25
CA VAL A 64 -3.78 1.37 -7.66
C VAL A 64 -5.26 1.13 -7.93
N ILE A 65 -5.82 0.01 -7.44
CA ILE A 65 -7.25 -0.30 -7.58
C ILE A 65 -8.11 0.77 -6.89
N CYS A 66 -7.72 1.18 -5.68
CA CYS A 66 -8.40 2.22 -4.92
C CYS A 66 -8.35 3.57 -5.65
N TYR A 67 -7.19 3.94 -6.19
CA TYR A 67 -7.01 5.16 -6.97
C TYR A 67 -7.92 5.21 -8.20
N PHE A 68 -7.90 4.16 -9.04
CA PHE A 68 -8.74 4.10 -10.24
C PHE A 68 -10.23 4.09 -9.90
N SER A 69 -10.61 3.37 -8.84
CA SER A 69 -12.00 3.33 -8.36
C SER A 69 -12.49 4.70 -7.88
N THR A 70 -11.62 5.47 -7.23
CA THR A 70 -11.91 6.82 -6.75
C THR A 70 -11.95 7.81 -7.91
N PHE A 71 -10.97 7.76 -8.82
CA PHE A 71 -10.88 8.62 -10.00
C PHE A 71 -12.10 8.48 -10.92
N LYS A 72 -12.54 7.23 -11.18
CA LYS A 72 -13.72 6.96 -12.02
C LYS A 72 -15.00 7.56 -11.43
N LYS A 73 -15.13 7.59 -10.09
CA LYS A 73 -16.29 8.18 -9.40
C LYS A 73 -16.27 9.70 -9.43
N VAL A 74 -15.09 10.30 -9.23
CA VAL A 74 -14.89 11.75 -9.35
C VAL A 74 -15.24 12.24 -10.76
N LEU A 75 -14.83 11.49 -11.80
CA LEU A 75 -15.13 11.83 -13.20
C LEU A 75 -16.62 11.74 -13.59
N LYS A 76 -17.38 10.84 -12.95
CA LYS A 76 -18.79 10.58 -13.31
C LYS A 76 -19.79 11.47 -12.57
N GLU A 77 -19.35 12.26 -11.60
CA GLU A 77 -20.24 13.02 -10.69
C GLU A 77 -21.34 12.16 -10.03
N ASP A 78 -21.15 10.84 -9.95
CA ASP A 78 -22.14 9.89 -9.43
C ASP A 78 -21.84 9.61 -7.96
N TYR A 79 -22.35 10.48 -7.09
CA TYR A 79 -21.98 10.58 -5.66
C TYR A 79 -22.82 9.70 -4.72
N LYS A 80 -23.37 8.58 -5.17
CA LYS A 80 -24.16 7.71 -4.29
C LYS A 80 -23.26 7.01 -3.26
N LEU A 81 -23.53 7.30 -1.98
CA LEU A 81 -22.77 6.89 -0.80
C LEU A 81 -22.58 5.36 -0.69
N GLU A 82 -23.52 4.58 -1.21
CA GLU A 82 -23.53 3.10 -1.18
C GLU A 82 -22.28 2.48 -1.83
N HIS A 83 -21.66 3.18 -2.77
CA HIS A 83 -20.44 2.70 -3.41
C HIS A 83 -19.14 3.20 -2.75
N CYS A 84 -19.19 4.08 -1.76
CA CYS A 84 -17.99 4.55 -1.05
C CYS A 84 -17.37 3.49 -0.13
N SER A 85 -18.13 2.46 0.30
CA SER A 85 -17.62 1.44 1.23
C SER A 85 -16.45 0.64 0.65
N TRP A 86 -16.53 0.23 -0.62
CA TRP A 86 -15.49 -0.54 -1.29
C TRP A 86 -14.16 0.20 -1.41
N VAL A 87 -14.21 1.53 -1.65
CA VAL A 87 -13.00 2.36 -1.74
C VAL A 87 -12.33 2.45 -0.38
N GLY A 88 -13.10 2.69 0.69
CA GLY A 88 -12.58 2.68 2.06
C GLY A 88 -12.01 1.33 2.47
N ILE A 89 -12.66 0.22 2.10
CA ILE A 89 -12.17 -1.14 2.35
C ILE A 89 -10.84 -1.39 1.63
N SER A 90 -10.74 -1.04 0.34
CA SER A 90 -9.47 -1.16 -0.41
C SER A 90 -8.35 -0.31 0.20
N TYR A 91 -8.68 0.91 0.66
CA TYR A 91 -7.72 1.77 1.36
C TYR A 91 -7.23 1.15 2.68
N SER A 92 -8.13 0.55 3.47
CA SER A 92 -7.77 -0.15 4.70
C SER A 92 -6.88 -1.37 4.44
N PHE A 93 -7.19 -2.18 3.42
CA PHE A 93 -6.33 -3.30 3.03
C PHE A 93 -4.96 -2.85 2.55
N MET A 94 -4.90 -1.74 1.82
CA MET A 94 -3.65 -1.13 1.38
C MET A 94 -2.77 -0.73 2.57
N LEU A 95 -3.33 -0.05 3.58
CA LEU A 95 -2.61 0.33 4.81
C LEU A 95 -2.15 -0.88 5.61
N LEU A 96 -3.03 -1.87 5.79
CA LEU A 96 -2.74 -3.05 6.59
C LEU A 96 -1.60 -3.89 5.97
N SER A 97 -1.65 -4.08 4.65
CA SER A 97 -0.60 -4.79 3.92
C SER A 97 0.72 -4.00 3.89
N PHE A 98 0.68 -2.67 3.77
CA PHE A 98 1.89 -1.85 3.94
C PHE A 98 2.53 -2.07 5.32
N LEU A 99 1.72 -2.03 6.38
CA LEU A 99 2.19 -2.25 7.75
C LEU A 99 2.82 -3.64 7.93
N PHE A 100 2.15 -4.71 7.48
CA PHE A 100 2.71 -6.07 7.56
C PHE A 100 3.99 -6.22 6.74
N GLY A 101 4.06 -5.58 5.57
CA GLY A 101 5.27 -5.53 4.75
C GLY A 101 6.45 -4.92 5.52
N MET A 102 6.24 -3.73 6.12
CA MET A 102 7.26 -3.06 6.93
C MET A 102 7.67 -3.85 8.17
N ILE A 103 6.71 -4.48 8.86
CA ILE A 103 6.99 -5.32 10.04
C ILE A 103 7.85 -6.51 9.63
N SER A 104 7.53 -7.20 8.54
CA SER A 104 8.30 -8.35 8.07
C SER A 104 9.75 -7.98 7.74
N LEU A 105 9.95 -6.87 7.02
CA LEU A 105 11.28 -6.36 6.71
C LEU A 105 12.03 -5.90 7.97
N GLY A 106 11.35 -5.25 8.91
CA GLY A 106 11.92 -4.84 10.19
C GLY A 106 12.35 -6.03 11.05
N ILE A 107 11.54 -7.09 11.12
CA ILE A 107 11.88 -8.35 11.77
C ILE A 107 13.13 -8.94 11.11
N PHE A 108 13.19 -8.99 9.79
CA PHE A 108 14.37 -9.50 9.08
C PHE A 108 15.65 -8.74 9.46
N ILE A 109 15.61 -7.41 9.59
CA ILE A 109 16.75 -6.61 10.06
C ILE A 109 17.16 -7.02 11.48
N ILE A 110 16.21 -7.04 12.42
CA ILE A 110 16.49 -7.35 13.84
C ILE A 110 17.08 -8.76 13.98
N TYR A 111 16.53 -9.73 13.25
CA TYR A 111 16.97 -11.12 13.30
C TYR A 111 18.30 -11.38 12.59
N ASN A 112 18.70 -10.52 11.66
CA ASN A 112 20.00 -10.65 10.99
C ASN A 112 21.10 -9.85 11.67
N LYS A 113 20.79 -9.11 12.75
CA LYS A 113 21.78 -8.29 13.48
C LYS A 113 22.72 -7.57 12.51
N LEU A 114 22.17 -6.56 11.83
CA LEU A 114 22.94 -5.32 11.78
C LEU A 114 23.21 -4.88 13.23
#